data_AF-A0A8S2W682-F1
#
_entry.id   AF-A0A8S2W682-F1
#
_cell.length_a   1.000
_cell.length_b   1.000
_cell.length_c   1.000
_cell.angle_alpha   90.00
_cell.angle_beta   90.00
_cell.angle_gamma   90.00
#
_symmetry.space_group_name_H-M   'P 1'
#
loop_
_entity.id
_entity.type
_entity.pdbx_description
1 polymer ?
#
loop_
_entity_poly.entity_id
_entity_poly.type
_entity_poly.pdbx_seq_one_letter_code
_entity_poly.pdbx_strand_id
1 'polypeptide(L)' 'MSFTSQVPTFLKANEAYVAQFNKSHLALPPTRNVAIVTCMDARIDPAKILGLEEGDAHVIRNAG' A
#
# COMPACT_ATOMS: atom_id res chain seq x y z
N MET A 1 -1.90 29.59 0.35
CA MET A 1 -1.69 28.24 -0.23
C MET A 1 -3.03 27.74 -0.70
N SER A 2 -3.19 27.48 -1.99
CA SER A 2 -4.45 26.94 -2.53
C SER A 2 -4.43 25.42 -2.36
N PHE A 3 -5.42 24.88 -1.64
CA PHE A 3 -5.58 23.45 -1.47
C PHE A 3 -6.46 22.93 -2.60
N THR A 4 -5.82 22.49 -3.69
CA THR A 4 -6.51 21.74 -4.74
C THR A 4 -6.71 20.30 -4.29
N SER A 5 -7.92 19.78 -4.47
CA SER A 5 -8.25 18.38 -4.18
C SER A 5 -7.33 17.43 -4.94
N GLN A 6 -6.79 16.41 -4.26
CA GLN A 6 -5.99 15.33 -4.85
C GLN A 6 -6.82 14.13 -5.32
N VAL A 7 -8.14 14.14 -5.05
CA VAL A 7 -9.04 13.03 -5.44
C VAL A 7 -8.95 12.71 -6.93
N PRO A 8 -8.97 13.69 -7.86
CA PRO A 8 -8.86 13.38 -9.30
C PRO A 8 -7.51 12.70 -9.66
N THR A 9 -6.42 13.12 -9.03
CA THR A 9 -5.10 12.51 -9.23
C THR A 9 -5.09 11.05 -8.80
N PHE A 10 -5.72 10.73 -7.65
CA PHE A 10 -5.80 9.35 -7.16
C PHE A 10 -6.68 8.46 -8.04
N LEU A 11 -7.79 8.98 -8.57
CA LEU A 11 -8.63 8.23 -9.50
C LEU A 11 -7.87 7.85 -10.77
N LYS A 12 -7.15 8.81 -11.37
CA LYS A 12 -6.32 8.56 -12.56
C LYS A 12 -5.20 7.55 -12.30
N ALA A 13 -4.55 7.62 -11.13
CA ALA A 13 -3.53 6.63 -10.75
C ALA A 13 -4.12 5.22 -10.57
N ASN A 14 -5.33 5.12 -10.00
CA ASN A 14 -6.02 3.85 -9.82
C ASN A 14 -6.45 3.21 -11.15
N GLU A 15 -6.90 4.00 -12.13
CA GLU A 15 -7.21 3.50 -13.48
C GLU A 15 -6.01 2.79 -14.11
N ALA A 16 -4.82 3.39 -14.02
CA ALA A 16 -3.58 2.78 -14.52
C ALA A 16 -3.19 1.50 -13.74
N TYR A 17 -3.38 1.50 -12.42
CA TYR A 17 -3.13 0.32 -11.58
C TYR A 17 -4.05 -0.85 -11.95
N VAL A 18 -5.36 -0.60 -12.05
CA VAL A 18 -6.36 -1.65 -12.36
C VAL A 18 -6.15 -2.24 -13.75
N ALA A 19 -5.72 -1.45 -14.73
CA ALA A 19 -5.42 -1.93 -16.09
C ALA A 19 -4.33 -3.02 -16.13
N GLN A 20 -3.46 -3.08 -15.12
CA GLN A 20 -2.36 -4.04 -15.02
C GLN A 20 -2.55 -5.04 -13.87
N PHE A 21 -3.62 -4.90 -13.08
CA PHE A 21 -3.82 -5.70 -11.89
C PHE A 21 -4.15 -7.16 -12.22
N ASN A 22 -3.37 -8.09 -11.68
CA ASN A 22 -3.52 -9.54 -11.91
C ASN A 22 -3.49 -10.39 -10.62
N LYS A 23 -3.61 -9.75 -9.45
CA LYS A 23 -3.40 -10.39 -8.14
C LYS A 23 -4.69 -10.71 -7.38
N SER A 24 -5.81 -10.87 -8.08
CA SER A 24 -7.12 -11.18 -7.48
C SER A 24 -7.21 -12.57 -6.84
N HIS A 25 -6.26 -13.45 -7.14
CA HIS A 25 -6.21 -14.83 -6.67
C HIS A 25 -5.47 -14.99 -5.33
N LEU A 26 -4.87 -13.93 -4.79
CA LEU A 26 -4.14 -13.99 -3.53
C LEU A 26 -5.06 -14.34 -2.37
N ALA A 27 -4.59 -15.21 -1.48
CA ALA A 27 -5.34 -15.64 -0.30
C ALA A 27 -5.37 -14.54 0.79
N LEU A 28 -6.33 -14.65 1.72
CA LEU A 28 -6.48 -13.71 2.83
C LEU A 28 -5.32 -13.78 3.86
N PRO A 29 -4.82 -14.95 4.28
CA PRO A 29 -3.66 -15.02 5.18
C PRO A 29 -2.36 -14.58 4.48
N PRO A 30 -1.47 -13.82 5.17
CA PRO A 30 -0.19 -13.43 4.58
C PRO A 30 0.77 -14.60 4.35
N THR A 31 1.42 -14.65 3.19
CA THR A 31 2.31 -15.76 2.80
C THR A 31 3.54 -15.90 3.70
N ARG A 32 4.07 -14.78 4.20
CA ARG A 32 5.26 -14.78 5.08
C ARG A 32 4.91 -14.91 6.57
N ASN A 33 3.64 -15.01 6.92
CA ASN A 33 3.17 -15.18 8.31
C ASN A 33 3.69 -14.12 9.30
N VAL A 34 3.76 -12.86 8.85
CA VAL A 34 4.24 -11.73 9.67
C VAL A 34 3.29 -10.53 9.62
N ALA A 35 3.29 -9.77 10.72
CA ALA A 35 2.66 -8.46 10.81
C ALA A 35 3.71 -7.40 11.12
N ILE A 36 3.67 -6.28 10.41
CA ILE A 36 4.57 -5.13 10.56
C ILE A 36 3.78 -3.99 11.20
N VAL A 37 4.28 -3.47 12.32
CA VAL A 37 3.75 -2.27 12.98
C VAL A 37 4.77 -1.16 12.83
N THR A 38 4.40 -0.05 12.19
CA THR A 38 5.32 1.07 11.93
C THR A 38 4.61 2.42 11.87
N CYS A 39 5.37 3.51 11.72
CA CYS A 39 4.82 4.87 11.74
C CYS A 39 4.11 5.24 10.41
N MET A 40 3.15 6.16 10.49
CA MET A 40 2.45 6.78 9.36
C MET A 40 3.27 7.86 8.65
N ASP A 41 4.53 8.08 9.06
CA ASP A 41 5.45 9.02 8.44
C ASP A 41 5.48 8.83 6.92
N ALA A 42 5.22 9.90 6.17
CA ALA A 42 5.12 9.88 4.71
C ALA A 42 6.44 9.48 4.02
N ARG A 43 7.56 9.51 4.74
CA ARG A 43 8.88 9.08 4.25
C ARG A 43 9.08 7.56 4.32
N ILE A 44 8.21 6.85 5.04
CA ILE A 44 8.28 5.40 5.23
C ILE A 44 7.31 4.72 4.26
N ASP A 45 7.87 3.98 3.30
CA ASP A 45 7.16 3.02 2.45
C ASP A 45 7.56 1.60 2.88
N PRO A 46 6.76 0.92 3.73
CA PRO A 46 7.13 -0.37 4.30
C PRO A 46 7.36 -1.45 3.23
N ALA A 47 6.57 -1.45 2.15
CA ALA A 47 6.69 -2.45 1.10
C ALA A 47 8.04 -2.33 0.37
N LYS A 48 8.46 -1.11 0.03
CA LYS A 48 9.75 -0.88 -0.62
C LYS A 48 10.94 -1.16 0.27
N ILE A 49 10.91 -0.72 1.54
CA ILE A 49 12.06 -0.86 2.45
C ILE A 49 12.31 -2.32 2.83
N LEU A 50 11.24 -3.12 2.96
CA LEU A 50 11.30 -4.51 3.42
C LEU A 50 11.23 -5.54 2.28
N GLY A 51 11.12 -5.09 1.02
CA GLY A 51 11.02 -5.99 -0.13
C GLY A 51 9.77 -6.88 -0.07
N LEU A 52 8.62 -6.27 0.21
CA LEU A 52 7.32 -6.96 0.25
C LEU A 52 6.62 -6.86 -1.10
N GLU A 53 5.96 -7.94 -1.47
CA GLU A 53 4.94 -7.99 -2.51
C GLU A 53 3.55 -8.08 -1.89
N GLU A 54 2.50 -7.82 -2.68
CA GLU A 54 1.11 -7.94 -2.24
C GLU A 54 0.84 -9.37 -1.73
N GLY A 55 0.25 -9.46 -0.53
CA GLY A 55 -0.01 -10.73 0.14
C GLY A 55 1.10 -11.22 1.07
N ASP A 56 2.28 -10.58 1.10
CA ASP A 56 3.40 -11.04 1.93
C ASP A 56 3.16 -10.88 3.44
N ALA A 57 2.64 -9.73 3.85
CA ALA A 57 2.54 -9.34 5.25
C ALA A 57 1.30 -8.48 5.52
N HIS A 58 0.82 -8.51 6.76
CA HIS A 58 -0.04 -7.43 7.26
C HIS A 58 0.81 -6.21 7.62
N VAL A 59 0.36 -5.01 7.26
CA VAL A 59 1.04 -3.75 7.58
C VAL A 59 0.06 -2.83 8.29
N ILE A 60 0.37 -2.51 9.55
CA ILE A 60 -0.42 -1.64 10.42
C ILE A 60 0.41 -0.38 10.67
N ARG A 61 -0.19 0.80 10.44
CA ARG A 61 0.50 2.09 10.56
C ARG A 61 -0.24 3.02 11.52
N ASN A 62 0.49 3.63 12.46
CA ASN A 62 -0.03 4.62 13.41
C ASN A 62 0.89 5.85 13.51
N ALA A 63 0.47 6.88 14.25
CA ALA A 63 1.44 7.87 14.75
C ALA A 63 2.25 7.18 15.86
N GLY A 64 3.58 7.16 15.70
CA GLY A 64 4.52 6.35 16.49
C GLY A 64 4.22 6.28 17.97
#